data_AF-A0A4R4F2S3-F1
#
_entry.id   AF-A0A4R4F2S3-F1
#
_cell.length_a   1.000
_cell.length_b   1.000
_cell.length_c   1.000
_cell.angle_alpha   90.00
_cell.angle_beta   90.00
_cell.angle_gamma   90.00
#
_symmetry.space_group_name_H-M   'P 1'
#
loop_
_entity.id
_entity.type
_entity.pdbx_description
1 polymer ?
#
loop_
_entity_poly.entity_id
_entity_poly.type
_entity_poly.pdbx_seq_one_letter_code
_entity_poly.pdbx_strand_id
1 'polypeptide(L)'
;MIFRAYARGDGALLLVPDCLVASRDAERRHGPLLFIGRIDDRHLADQAVWNRVLADIDRQSYAVVRGSMRSLLTSGTTETA
;
A
#
# COMPACT_ATOMS: atom_id res chain seq x y z
N MET A 1 -4.86 -11.02 4.32
CA MET A 1 -3.48 -10.52 4.54
C MET A 1 -3.55 -9.02 4.80
N ILE A 2 -2.79 -8.54 5.80
CA ILE A 2 -2.80 -7.13 6.20
C ILE A 2 -1.60 -6.40 5.58
N PHE A 3 -1.83 -5.19 5.08
CA PHE A 3 -0.83 -4.33 4.46
C PHE A 3 -0.80 -2.98 5.18
N ARG A 4 0.39 -2.45 5.40
CA ARG A 4 0.61 -1.06 5.81
C ARG A 4 0.58 -0.17 4.59
N ALA A 5 -0.20 0.90 4.67
CA ALA A 5 -0.29 1.92 3.65
C ALA A 5 0.49 3.16 4.07
N TYR A 6 1.32 3.66 3.16
CA TYR A 6 2.08 4.89 3.35
C TYR A 6 1.72 5.89 2.25
N ALA A 7 1.39 7.12 2.62
CA ALA A 7 1.24 8.21 1.67
C ALA A 7 2.62 8.72 1.23
N ARG A 8 2.73 8.97 -0.08
CA ARG A 8 3.84 9.67 -0.71
C ARG A 8 3.42 11.10 -1.04
N GLY A 9 4.41 12.01 -1.08
CA GLY A 9 4.17 13.42 -1.38
C GLY A 9 3.59 13.72 -2.78
N ASP A 10 3.66 12.76 -3.71
CA ASP A 10 3.05 12.84 -5.05
C ASP A 10 1.59 12.36 -5.10
N GLY A 11 1.01 12.03 -3.94
CA GLY A 11 -0.37 11.53 -3.81
C GLY A 11 -0.53 10.04 -4.10
N ALA A 12 0.56 9.32 -4.39
CA ALA A 12 0.56 7.87 -4.46
C ALA A 12 0.57 7.23 -3.07
N LEU A 13 0.10 5.98 -3.00
CA LEU A 13 0.23 5.12 -1.84
C LEU A 13 1.28 4.06 -2.07
N LEU A 14 2.02 3.73 -1.02
CA LEU A 14 2.94 2.62 -0.99
C LEU A 14 2.39 1.57 -0.04
N LEU A 15 2.20 0.35 -0.54
CA LEU A 15 1.69 -0.80 0.21
C LEU A 15 2.83 -1.74 0.55
N VAL A 16 2.94 -2.06 1.84
CA VAL A 16 3.92 -3.03 2.35
C VAL A 16 3.16 -4.08 3.15
N PRO A 17 3.35 -5.38 2.92
CA PRO A 17 2.85 -6.42 3.82
C PRO A 17 3.20 -6.14 5.29
N ASP A 18 2.29 -6.36 6.23
CA ASP A 18 2.57 -6.11 7.65
C ASP A 18 3.72 -7.00 8.21
N CYS A 19 3.92 -8.17 7.59
CA CYS A 19 5.05 -9.06 7.87
C CYS A 19 6.39 -8.57 7.30
N LEU A 20 6.38 -7.59 6.39
CA LEU A 20 7.57 -6.96 5.85
C LEU A 20 7.75 -5.60 6.51
N VAL A 21 9.00 -5.30 6.88
CA VAL A 21 9.35 -3.94 7.30
C VAL A 21 9.48 -3.09 6.04
N ALA A 22 8.82 -1.93 5.99
CA ALA A 22 9.05 -0.94 4.95
C ALA A 22 10.56 -0.65 4.91
N SER A 23 11.23 -1.19 3.89
CA SER A 23 12.69 -1.17 3.84
C SER A 23 13.17 0.28 3.76
N ARG A 24 14.31 0.58 4.40
CA ARG A 24 15.04 1.84 4.17
C ARG A 24 15.26 2.13 2.67
N ASP A 25 15.28 1.08 1.84
CA ASP A 25 15.35 1.19 0.39
C ASP A 25 14.10 1.87 -0.21
N ALA A 26 12.91 1.51 0.26
CA ALA A 26 11.66 2.11 -0.18
C ALA A 26 11.61 3.61 0.17
N GLU A 27 12.01 3.99 1.38
CA GLU A 27 12.09 5.39 1.80
C GLU A 27 13.14 6.17 1.00
N ARG A 28 14.33 5.60 0.77
CA ARG A 28 15.36 6.21 -0.09
C ARG A 28 14.87 6.44 -1.52
N ARG A 29 14.07 5.53 -2.07
CA ARG A 29 13.61 5.58 -3.47
C ARG A 29 12.35 6.43 -3.65
N HIS A 30 11.49 6.48 -2.65
CA HIS A 30 10.17 7.08 -2.74
C HIS A 30 9.99 8.37 -1.95
N GLY A 31 11.00 8.76 -1.17
CA GLY A 31 10.97 9.91 -0.29
C GLY A 31 10.33 9.58 1.06
N PRO A 32 10.07 10.59 1.91
CA PRO A 32 9.47 10.38 3.21
C PRO A 32 8.10 9.69 3.06
N LEU A 33 7.95 8.57 3.76
CA LEU A 33 6.74 7.75 3.76
C LEU A 33 5.93 8.06 5.02
N LEU A 34 4.72 8.61 4.86
CA LEU A 34 3.82 8.87 5.98
C LEU A 34 2.90 7.68 6.15
N PHE A 35 2.96 6.98 7.29
CA PHE A 35 2.01 5.92 7.58
C PHE A 35 0.59 6.49 7.69
N ILE A 36 -0.35 5.93 6.93
CA ILE A 36 -1.75 6.39 6.92
C ILE A 36 -2.76 5.34 7.38
N GLY A 37 -2.35 4.09 7.55
CA GLY A 37 -3.23 3.04 8.05
C GLY A 37 -2.87 1.64 7.58
N ARG A 38 -3.77 0.70 7.90
CA ARG A 38 -3.68 -0.71 7.48
C ARG A 38 -4.84 -1.05 6.54
N ILE A 39 -4.56 -1.88 5.55
CA ILE A 39 -5.53 -2.36 4.56
C ILE A 39 -5.58 -3.88 4.68
N ASP A 40 -6.79 -4.40 4.76
CA ASP A 40 -7.06 -5.83 4.68
C ASP A 40 -7.48 -6.17 3.24
N ASP A 41 -6.90 -7.21 2.68
CA ASP A 41 -7.20 -7.70 1.32
C ASP A 41 -8.67 -8.07 1.12
N ARG A 42 -9.40 -8.37 2.20
CA ARG A 42 -10.84 -8.67 2.18
C ARG A 42 -11.72 -7.46 1.82
N HIS A 43 -11.22 -6.24 1.95
CA HIS A 43 -11.98 -5.02 1.64
C HIS A 43 -11.79 -4.53 0.19
N LEU A 44 -11.15 -5.32 -0.66
CA LEU A 44 -10.77 -4.90 -2.00
C LEU A 44 -11.80 -5.35 -3.03
N ALA A 45 -12.43 -4.38 -3.69
CA ALA A 45 -13.46 -4.62 -4.69
C ALA A 45 -12.94 -5.11 -6.05
N ASP A 46 -11.64 -4.93 -6.35
CA ASP A 46 -11.06 -5.23 -7.66
C ASP A 46 -9.87 -6.20 -7.57
N GLN A 47 -10.10 -7.45 -8.01
CA GLN A 47 -9.06 -8.49 -8.01
C GLN A 47 -7.96 -8.26 -9.05
N ALA A 48 -8.23 -7.58 -10.17
CA ALA A 48 -7.22 -7.36 -11.20
C ALA A 48 -6.17 -6.35 -10.75
N VAL A 49 -6.62 -5.31 -10.03
CA VAL A 49 -5.74 -4.39 -9.31
C VAL A 49 -4.91 -5.13 -8.27
N TRP A 50 -5.56 -6.00 -7.50
CA TRP A 50 -4.89 -6.72 -6.43
C TRP A 50 -3.79 -7.65 -6.92
N ASN A 51 -4.02 -8.38 -8.01
CA ASN A 51 -3.02 -9.23 -8.62
C ASN A 51 -1.77 -8.45 -9.06
N ARG A 52 -1.93 -7.20 -9.52
CA ARG A 52 -0.78 -6.32 -9.83
C ARG A 52 -0.03 -5.91 -8.58
N VAL A 53 -0.75 -5.54 -7.52
CA VAL A 53 -0.14 -5.21 -6.22
C VAL A 53 0.67 -6.39 -5.68
N LEU A 54 0.12 -7.60 -5.72
CA LEU A 54 0.83 -8.80 -5.28
C LEU A 54 2.05 -9.09 -6.15
N ALA A 55 1.94 -8.94 -7.47
CA ALA A 55 3.07 -9.12 -8.39
C ALA A 55 4.20 -8.10 -8.15
N ASP A 56 3.86 -6.85 -7.83
CA ASP A 56 4.86 -5.84 -7.48
C ASP A 56 5.51 -6.15 -6.13
N ILE A 57 4.73 -6.57 -5.13
CA ILE A 57 5.25 -6.97 -3.82
C ILE A 57 6.20 -8.17 -3.94
N ASP A 58 5.85 -9.17 -4.75
CA ASP A 58 6.73 -10.32 -5.01
C ASP A 58 8.07 -9.89 -5.64
N ARG A 59 8.04 -8.89 -6.52
CA ARG A 59 9.24 -8.38 -7.22
C ARG A 59 10.14 -7.49 -6.38
N GLN A 60 9.58 -6.62 -5.53
CA GLN A 60 10.34 -5.56 -4.85
C GLN A 60 9.95 -5.33 -3.38
N SER A 61 9.20 -6.24 -2.78
CA SER A 61 8.74 -6.21 -1.37
C SER A 61 7.73 -5.11 -1.03
N TYR A 62 7.30 -4.31 -2.00
CA TYR A 62 6.27 -3.29 -1.86
C TYR A 62 5.57 -3.01 -3.20
N ALA A 63 4.38 -2.40 -3.16
CA ALA A 63 3.67 -1.93 -4.35
C ALA A 63 3.35 -0.44 -4.27
N VAL A 64 3.26 0.21 -5.43
CA VAL A 64 2.89 1.63 -5.54
C VAL A 64 1.54 1.75 -6.24
N VAL A 65 0.60 2.43 -5.58
CA VAL A 65 -0.79 2.57 -6.01
C VAL A 65 -1.12 4.05 -6.25
N ARG A 66 -1.74 4.42 -7.38
CA ARG A 66 -2.03 5.83 -7.74
C ARG A 66 -3.53 6.13 -7.88
N GLY A 67 -3.92 7.37 -7.53
CA GLY A 67 -5.12 8.09 -7.99
C GLY A 67 -6.45 7.35 -7.85
N SER A 68 -6.91 6.73 -8.94
CA SER A 68 -8.20 6.02 -9.02
C SER A 68 -8.26 4.77 -8.12
N MET A 69 -7.09 4.20 -7.87
CA MET A 69 -6.92 2.93 -7.16
C MET A 69 -6.90 3.14 -5.64
N ARG A 70 -6.65 4.38 -5.18
CA ARG A 70 -6.76 4.79 -3.77
C ARG A 70 -8.21 4.74 -3.28
N SER A 71 -9.16 5.11 -4.13
CA SER A 71 -10.59 5.07 -3.80
C SER A 71 -11.14 3.65 -3.62
N LEU A 72 -10.47 2.65 -4.19
CA LEU A 72 -10.83 1.22 -4.07
C LEU A 72 -10.27 0.59 -2.79
N LEU A 73 -9.30 1.26 -2.15
CA LEU A 73 -8.63 0.80 -0.93
C LEU A 73 -9.27 1.37 0.34
N THR A 74 -10.01 2.48 0.23
CA THR A 74 -10.60 3.23 1.37
C THR A 74 -11.89 2.64 1.93
N SER A 75 -12.37 1.50 1.42
CA SER A 75 -13.53 0.81 2.00
C SER A 75 -13.18 -0.10 3.19
N GLY A 76 -11.90 -0.21 3.55
CA GLY A 76 -11.44 -0.85 4.79
C GLY A 76 -11.17 0.21 5.87
N THR A 77 -11.83 0.07 7.01
CA THR A 77 -11.80 0.92 8.21
C THR A 77 -10.44 1.59 8.45
N THR A 78 -10.39 2.92 8.28
CA THR A 78 -9.31 3.75 8.84
C THR A 78 -9.46 3.77 10.36
N GLU A 79 -8.87 2.78 11.04
CA GLU A 79 -8.60 2.89 12.47
C GLU A 79 -7.39 3.80 12.64
N THR A 80 -7.67 5.07 12.90
CA THR A 80 -6.70 6.07 13.37
C THR A 80 -6.37 5.68 14.80
N ALA A 81 -5.13 5.25 15.04
CA ALA A 81 -4.58 5.08 16.39
C ALA A 81 -4.37 6.45 17.06
#